data_AF-A0A0P1E9L8-F1
#
_entry.id   AF-A0A0P1E9L8-F1
#
_cell.length_a   1.000
_cell.length_b   1.000
_cell.length_c   1.000
_cell.angle_alpha   90.00
_cell.angle_beta   90.00
_cell.angle_gamma   90.00
#
_symmetry.space_group_name_H-M   'P 1'
#
loop_
_entity.id
_entity.type
_entity.pdbx_description
1 polymer ?
#
loop_
_entity_poly.entity_id
_entity_poly.type
_entity_poly.pdbx_seq_one_letter_code
_entity_poly.pdbx_strand_id
1 'polypeptide(L)'
;MIDDQVADGLIRAHVPDGWTIGDKTGAGGHGSRAIVAFLQTPEPHTYLAAIYLTESDAPFPERNAVLSDIGRAMISEIAARPD
;
A
#
# COMPACT_ATOMS: atom_id res chain seq x y z
N MET A 1 4.58 -10.03 3.55
CA MET A 1 4.26 -11.17 2.66
C MET A 1 3.23 -11.98 3.41
N ILE A 2 1.98 -11.49 3.38
CA ILE A 2 0.88 -11.77 4.34
C ILE A 2 1.28 -11.45 5.80
N ASP A 3 0.51 -10.57 6.47
CA ASP A 3 0.68 -10.16 7.88
C ASP A 3 2.02 -9.50 8.29
N ASP A 4 2.71 -8.81 7.38
CA ASP A 4 3.85 -7.93 7.74
C ASP A 4 3.34 -6.76 8.60
N GLN A 5 3.64 -6.78 9.91
CA GLN A 5 3.14 -5.81 10.89
C GLN A 5 3.57 -4.36 10.59
N VAL A 6 4.67 -4.17 9.85
CA VAL A 6 5.16 -2.84 9.47
C VAL A 6 4.29 -2.22 8.36
N ALA A 7 3.50 -3.05 7.67
CA ALA A 7 2.65 -2.65 6.56
C ALA A 7 1.21 -2.33 6.96
N ASP A 8 0.78 -2.66 8.18
CA ASP A 8 -0.64 -2.60 8.58
C ASP A 8 -1.25 -1.22 8.37
N GLY A 9 -0.51 -0.16 8.70
CA GLY A 9 -0.96 1.23 8.54
C GLY A 9 -0.87 1.80 7.11
N LEU A 10 -0.41 1.02 6.13
CA LEU A 10 -0.19 1.49 4.76
C LEU A 10 -1.36 1.11 3.84
N ILE A 11 -1.11 0.31 2.80
CA ILE A 11 -2.17 -0.14 1.87
C ILE A 11 -3.18 -1.03 2.60
N ARG A 12 -2.70 -1.94 3.47
CA ARG A 12 -3.53 -2.94 4.16
C ARG A 12 -4.68 -2.33 4.97
N ALA A 13 -4.47 -1.15 5.56
CA ALA A 13 -5.49 -0.43 6.33
C ALA A 13 -6.77 -0.11 5.54
N HIS A 14 -6.70 -0.09 4.20
CA HIS A 14 -7.81 0.31 3.34
C HIS A 14 -8.41 -0.83 2.54
N VAL A 15 -7.83 -2.04 2.60
CA VAL A 15 -8.24 -3.20 1.81
C VAL A 15 -9.62 -3.71 2.31
N PRO A 16 -10.63 -3.86 1.42
CA PRO A 16 -11.95 -4.36 1.83
C PRO A 16 -11.91 -5.81 2.30
N ASP A 17 -12.91 -6.19 3.09
CA ASP A 17 -13.10 -7.58 3.49
C ASP A 17 -13.23 -8.50 2.27
N GLY A 18 -12.66 -9.70 2.37
CA GLY A 18 -12.66 -10.70 1.29
C GLY A 18 -11.55 -10.51 0.26
N TRP A 19 -10.75 -9.45 0.33
CA TRP A 19 -9.61 -9.25 -0.56
C TRP A 19 -8.33 -9.92 -0.04
N THR A 20 -7.57 -10.42 -1.00
CA THR A 20 -6.16 -10.82 -0.96
C THR A 20 -5.14 -9.69 -0.80
N ILE A 21 -4.33 -9.53 0.25
CA ILE A 21 -3.11 -8.68 0.15
C ILE A 21 -1.86 -9.38 0.64
N GLY A 22 -0.80 -9.31 -0.16
CA GLY A 22 0.56 -9.58 0.31
C GLY A 22 1.47 -8.43 -0.07
N ASP A 23 2.19 -7.89 0.92
CA ASP A 23 3.02 -6.71 0.75
C ASP A 23 4.41 -6.87 1.38
N LYS A 24 5.31 -5.95 1.04
CA LYS A 24 6.57 -5.74 1.74
C LYS A 24 6.92 -4.26 1.76
N THR A 25 7.30 -3.78 2.94
CA THR A 25 7.75 -2.41 3.15
C THR A 25 9.26 -2.27 3.07
N GLY A 26 9.73 -1.12 2.60
CA GLY A 26 11.12 -0.67 2.67
C GLY A 26 11.25 0.74 3.23
N ALA A 27 12.34 1.00 3.97
CA ALA A 27 12.70 2.32 4.45
C ALA A 27 14.23 2.45 4.38
N GLY A 28 14.72 3.68 4.19
CA GLY A 28 16.15 3.92 4.03
C GLY A 28 16.54 5.39 4.19
N GLY A 29 17.79 5.70 3.84
CA GLY A 29 18.33 7.06 3.83
C GLY A 29 17.59 8.00 2.89
N HIS A 30 17.93 9.30 2.94
CA HIS A 30 17.33 10.35 2.11
C HIS A 30 15.80 10.42 2.20
N GLY A 31 15.23 10.16 3.39
CA GLY A 31 13.77 10.18 3.52
C GLY A 31 13.06 9.02 2.82
N SER A 32 13.75 7.95 2.44
CA SER A 32 13.14 6.89 1.63
C SER A 32 12.07 6.10 2.39
N ARG A 33 10.92 5.88 1.72
CA ARG A 33 9.85 4.98 2.17
C ARG A 33 9.21 4.31 0.96
N ALA A 34 9.00 3.01 1.03
CA ALA A 34 8.41 2.24 -0.04
C ALA A 34 7.49 1.12 0.46
N ILE A 35 6.57 0.71 -0.41
CA ILE A 35 5.78 -0.51 -0.28
C ILE A 35 5.52 -1.09 -1.67
N VAL A 36 5.65 -2.41 -1.78
CA VAL A 36 5.20 -3.19 -2.94
C VAL A 36 4.17 -4.19 -2.45
N ALA A 37 3.07 -4.34 -3.18
CA ALA A 37 1.96 -5.22 -2.81
C ALA A 37 1.32 -5.87 -4.03
N PHE A 38 0.87 -7.12 -3.87
CA PHE A 38 -0.18 -7.68 -4.73
C PHE A 38 -1.52 -7.58 -4.02
N LEU A 39 -2.57 -7.37 -4.79
CA LEU A 39 -3.96 -7.32 -4.36
C LEU A 39 -4.76 -8.32 -5.19
N GLN A 40 -5.55 -9.17 -4.56
CA GLN A 40 -6.45 -10.09 -5.24
C GLN A 40 -7.88 -9.77 -4.81
N THR A 41 -8.75 -9.43 -5.76
CA THR A 41 -10.17 -9.20 -5.49
C THR A 41 -10.92 -10.54 -5.32
N PRO A 42 -12.19 -10.53 -4.88
CA PRO A 42 -13.02 -11.73 -4.86
C PRO A 42 -13.24 -12.33 -6.26
N GLU A 43 -13.32 -11.46 -7.27
CA GLU A 43 -13.19 -11.83 -8.68
C GLU A 43 -11.73 -12.11 -9.04
N PRO A 44 -11.43 -12.91 -10.09
CA PRO A 44 -10.08 -13.40 -10.37
C PRO A 44 -9.09 -12.31 -10.87
N HIS A 45 -9.35 -11.03 -10.61
CA HIS A 45 -8.44 -9.94 -10.93
C HIS A 45 -7.35 -9.77 -9.86
N THR A 46 -6.10 -9.76 -10.34
CA THR A 46 -4.92 -9.48 -9.51
C THR A 46 -4.30 -8.16 -9.93
N TYR A 47 -4.06 -7.28 -8.96
CA TYR A 47 -3.41 -5.99 -9.16
C TYR A 47 -2.05 -5.99 -8.47
N LEU A 48 -1.11 -5.26 -9.06
CA LEU A 48 0.20 -5.00 -8.46
C LEU A 48 0.33 -3.50 -8.17
N ALA A 49 0.74 -3.17 -6.95
CA ALA A 49 0.98 -1.80 -6.51
C ALA A 49 2.44 -1.63 -6.07
N ALA A 50 3.02 -0.50 -6.43
CA ALA A 50 4.37 -0.12 -6.04
C ALA A 50 4.42 1.38 -5.76
N ILE A 51 4.68 1.76 -4.51
CA ILE A 51 4.82 3.15 -4.09
C ILE A 51 6.24 3.35 -3.58
N TYR A 52 6.93 4.35 -4.13
CA TYR A 52 8.27 4.75 -3.71
C TYR A 52 8.30 6.25 -3.46
N LEU A 53 8.85 6.64 -2.32
CA LEU A 53 9.16 8.00 -1.91
C LEU A 53 10.65 8.05 -1.55
N THR A 54 11.33 9.11 -1.99
CA THR A 54 12.73 9.42 -1.64
C THR A 54 12.92 10.94 -1.65
N GLU A 55 14.07 11.42 -1.23
CA GLU A 55 14.47 12.84 -1.19
C GLU A 55 13.48 13.71 -0.40
N SER A 56 13.05 13.19 0.75
CA SER A 56 12.10 13.88 1.63
C SER A 56 12.69 14.14 3.01
N ASP A 57 12.54 15.36 3.50
CA ASP A 57 12.88 15.71 4.89
C ASP A 57 11.73 15.42 5.86
N ALA A 58 10.62 14.86 5.38
CA ALA A 58 9.45 14.60 6.20
C ALA A 58 9.74 13.49 7.26
N PRO A 59 9.21 13.64 8.49
CA PRO A 59 9.34 12.64 9.53
C PRO A 59 8.70 11.30 9.11
N PHE A 60 9.18 10.20 9.67
CA PHE A 60 8.73 8.85 9.30
C PHE A 60 7.20 8.65 9.35
N PRO A 61 6.47 9.15 10.38
CA PRO A 61 5.01 9.04 10.40
C PRO A 61 4.31 9.75 9.25
N GLU A 62 4.83 10.90 8.80
CA GLU A 62 4.24 11.66 7.69
C GLU A 62 4.46 10.92 6.36
N ARG A 63 5.65 10.34 6.17
CA ARG A 63 5.92 9.47 5.02
C ARG A 63 5.02 8.23 5.00
N ASN A 64 4.73 7.64 6.16
CA ASN A 64 3.74 6.57 6.26
C ASN A 64 2.33 7.06 5.89
N ALA A 65 1.92 8.24 6.35
CA ALA A 65 0.63 8.82 6.03
C ALA A 65 0.46 9.04 4.52
N VAL A 66 1.50 9.55 3.84
CA VAL A 66 1.51 9.69 2.37
C VAL A 66 1.30 8.35 1.67
N LEU A 67 2.04 7.31 2.06
CA LEU A 67 1.87 5.97 1.48
C LEU A 67 0.46 5.40 1.76
N SER A 68 -0.09 5.67 2.95
CA SER A 68 -1.43 5.25 3.34
C SER A 68 -2.51 5.96 2.51
N ASP A 69 -2.37 7.27 2.28
CA ASP A 69 -3.30 8.07 1.47
C ASP A 69 -3.32 7.61 0.00
N ILE A 70 -2.14 7.33 -0.58
CA ILE A 70 -2.04 6.72 -1.91
C ILE A 70 -2.68 5.34 -1.90
N GLY A 71 -2.44 4.53 -0.86
CA GLY A 71 -3.10 3.24 -0.64
C GLY A 71 -4.62 3.34 -0.70
N ARG A 72 -5.21 4.27 0.06
CA ARG A 72 -6.65 4.52 0.09
C ARG A 72 -7.20 4.91 -1.29
N ALA A 73 -6.51 5.80 -1.99
CA ALA A 73 -6.93 6.24 -3.32
C ALA A 73 -6.91 5.08 -4.32
N MET A 74 -5.82 4.30 -4.36
CA MET A 74 -5.73 3.13 -5.25
C MET A 74 -6.82 2.10 -4.98
N ILE A 75 -7.08 1.78 -3.71
CA ILE A 75 -8.11 0.79 -3.35
C ILE A 75 -9.51 1.30 -3.75
N SER A 76 -9.78 2.58 -3.53
CA SER A 76 -11.05 3.20 -3.93
C SER A 76 -11.27 3.10 -5.44
N GLU A 77 -10.22 3.36 -6.22
CA GLU A 77 -10.26 3.23 -7.69
C GLU A 77 -10.44 1.78 -8.15
N ILE A 78 -9.76 0.80 -7.53
CA ILE A 78 -9.93 -0.61 -7.89
C ILE A 78 -11.35 -1.07 -7.55
N ALA A 79 -11.87 -0.71 -6.37
CA ALA A 79 -13.21 -1.12 -5.92
C ALA A 79 -14.35 -0.49 -6.75
N ALA A 80 -14.10 0.64 -7.44
CA ALA A 80 -15.08 1.30 -8.30
C ALA A 80 -15.04 0.81 -9.76
N ARG A 81 -14.06 -0.03 -10.14
CA ARG A 81 -13.98 -0.56 -11.51
C ARG A 81 -15.09 -1.59 -11.72
N PRO A 82 -15.86 -1.50 -12.82
CA PRO A 82 -16.68 -2.61 -13.27
C PRO A 82 -15.80 -3.74 -13.82
N ASP A 83 -16.26 -4.98 -13.68
CA ASP A 83 -15.72 -6.19 -14.31
C ASP A 83 -15.51 -6.03 -15.83
#